data_AF-A0A2N0KWZ9-F1
#
_entry.id   AF-A0A2N0KWZ9-F1
#
_cell.length_a   1.000
_cell.length_b   1.000
_cell.length_c   1.000
_cell.angle_alpha   90.00
_cell.angle_beta   90.00
_cell.angle_gamma   90.00
#
_symmetry.space_group_name_H-M   'P 1'
#
loop_
_entity.id
_entity.type
_entity.pdbx_description
1 polymer ?
#
loop_
_entity_poly.entity_id
_entity_poly.type
_entity_poly.pdbx_seq_one_letter_code
_entity_poly.pdbx_strand_id
1 'polypeptide(L)' 'GGDVLGHPLEALAWLANNLAIRGKSLKKDMIIMTGSIVSTKFLNKGDDVRFEIDTLGEVRLKVE' A
#
# COMPACT_ATOMS: atom_id res chain seq x y z
N GLY A 1 -8.50 -5.00 3.54
CA GLY A 1 -8.87 -3.78 2.77
C GLY A 1 -9.39 -2.69 3.70
N GLY A 2 -10.40 -3.03 4.52
CA GLY A 2 -10.90 -2.12 5.55
C GLY A 2 -9.94 -1.83 6.71
N ASP A 3 -8.84 -2.58 6.83
CA ASP A 3 -7.81 -2.35 7.85
C ASP A 3 -6.95 -1.10 7.57
N VAL A 4 -7.12 -0.47 6.40
CA VAL A 4 -6.52 0.82 6.05
C VAL A 4 -7.61 1.88 6.16
N LEU A 5 -7.79 2.44 7.37
CA LEU A 5 -8.76 3.50 7.65
C LEU A 5 -10.22 3.21 7.19
N GLY A 6 -10.63 1.94 7.15
CA GLY A 6 -11.97 1.54 6.69
C GLY A 6 -12.08 1.25 5.18
N HIS A 7 -11.35 1.98 4.33
CA HIS A 7 -11.24 1.70 2.89
C HIS A 7 -9.94 2.33 2.33
N PRO A 8 -9.20 1.67 1.40
CA PRO A 8 -7.94 2.22 0.89
C PRO A 8 -8.02 3.63 0.30
N LEU A 9 -9.17 4.00 -0.26
CA LEU A 9 -9.41 5.36 -0.78
C LEU A 9 -9.51 6.43 0.32
N GLU A 10 -9.84 6.08 1.56
CA GLU A 10 -9.83 7.02 2.68
C GLU A 10 -8.41 7.49 2.98
N ALA A 11 -7.42 6.59 2.90
CA ALA A 11 -6.01 6.95 3.03
C ALA A 11 -5.56 7.91 1.92
N LEU A 12 -6.02 7.68 0.69
CA LEU A 12 -5.74 8.58 -0.44
C LEU A 12 -6.36 9.97 -0.21
N ALA A 13 -7.64 10.03 0.18
CA ALA A 13 -8.35 11.28 0.45
C ALA A 13 -7.69 12.05 1.59
N TRP A 14 -7.36 11.38 2.69
CA TRP A 14 -6.65 11.97 3.83
C TRP A 14 -5.29 12.55 3.41
N LEU A 15 -4.50 11.81 2.61
CA LEU A 15 -3.20 12.28 2.13
C LEU A 15 -3.34 13.51 1.23
N ALA A 16 -4.27 13.49 0.27
CA ALA A 16 -4.52 14.61 -0.64
C ALA A 16 -4.92 15.89 0.13
N ASN A 17 -5.85 15.76 1.08
CA ASN A 17 -6.29 16.87 1.93
C ASN A 17 -5.15 17.42 2.80
N ASN A 18 -4.32 16.56 3.39
CA ASN A 18 -3.16 16.97 4.18
C ASN A 18 -2.11 17.71 3.36
N LEU A 19 -1.88 17.29 2.11
CA LEU A 19 -0.97 17.98 1.20
C LEU A 19 -1.53 19.36 0.83
N ALA A 20 -2.83 19.47 0.56
CA ALA A 20 -3.48 20.73 0.21
C ALA A 20 -3.32 21.78 1.33
N ILE A 21 -3.49 21.39 2.60
CA ILE A 21 -3.27 22.27 3.77
C ILE A 21 -1.84 22.83 3.78
N ARG A 22 -0.86 22.08 3.24
CA ARG A 22 0.56 22.46 3.16
C ARG A 22 0.93 23.16 1.85
N GLY A 23 -0.05 23.55 1.03
CA GLY A 23 0.17 24.17 -0.28
C GLY A 23 0.80 23.22 -1.30
N LYS A 24 0.67 21.91 -1.11
CA LYS A 24 1.18 20.87 -2.01
C LYS A 24 0.01 20.10 -2.65
N SER A 25 0.30 19.38 -3.72
CA SER A 25 -0.67 18.51 -4.38
C SER A 25 -0.04 17.18 -4.78
N LEU A 26 -0.88 16.15 -4.90
CA LEU A 26 -0.51 14.95 -5.64
C LEU A 26 -0.37 15.32 -7.12
N LYS A 27 0.58 14.67 -7.80
CA LYS A 27 0.80 14.88 -9.23
C LYS A 27 0.36 13.64 -10.00
N LYS A 28 0.04 13.86 -11.27
CA LYS A 28 -0.18 12.78 -12.22
C LYS A 28 1.03 11.82 -12.18
N ASP A 29 0.75 10.53 -12.37
CA ASP A 29 1.73 9.45 -12.45
C ASP A 29 2.44 9.12 -11.11
N MET A 30 2.02 9.72 -9.99
CA MET A 30 2.47 9.30 -8.67
C MET A 30 1.81 7.98 -8.25
N ILE A 31 2.62 7.05 -7.74
CA ILE A 31 2.14 5.82 -7.11
C ILE A 31 1.93 6.10 -5.62
N ILE A 32 0.72 5.81 -5.13
CA ILE A 32 0.36 5.99 -3.72
C ILE A 32 0.22 4.62 -3.06
N MET A 33 0.99 4.41 -1.98
CA MET A 33 0.82 3.26 -1.11
C MET A 33 -0.16 3.62 0.01
N THR A 34 -1.36 3.06 -0.04
CA THR A 34 -2.46 3.41 0.88
C THR A 34 -2.25 2.89 2.30
N GLY A 35 -1.37 1.91 2.49
CA GLY A 35 -1.08 1.28 3.78
C GLY A 35 -0.95 -0.24 3.63
N SER A 36 -0.47 -0.91 4.69
CA SER A 36 -0.41 -2.37 4.74
C SER A 36 -1.70 -2.96 5.30
N ILE A 37 -2.21 -4.03 4.69
CA ILE A 37 -3.33 -4.83 5.22
C ILE A 37 -2.85 -6.12 5.90
N VAL A 38 -1.54 -6.34 5.98
CA VAL A 38 -0.94 -7.50 6.64
C VAL A 38 0.07 -7.06 7.70
N SER A 39 0.20 -7.86 8.75
CA SER A 39 1.27 -7.70 9.73
C SER A 39 2.62 -7.89 9.06
N THR A 40 3.57 -7.02 9.40
CA THR A 40 4.95 -7.09 8.91
C THR A 40 5.55 -8.48 9.17
N LYS A 41 6.09 -9.10 8.13
CA LYS A 41 6.85 -10.35 8.20
C LYS A 41 8.31 -10.03 7.89
N PHE A 42 9.22 -10.49 8.74
CA PHE A 42 10.65 -10.41 8.49
C PHE A 42 11.09 -11.62 7.70
N LEU A 43 11.76 -11.39 6.57
CA LEU A 43 12.17 -12.43 5.64
C LEU A 43 13.65 -12.78 5.84
N ASN A 44 13.99 -14.03 5.57
CA ASN A 44 15.34 -14.56 5.55
C ASN A 44 15.80 -14.84 4.12
N LYS A 45 17.12 -14.91 3.94
CA LYS A 45 17.73 -15.33 2.67
C LYS A 45 17.22 -16.72 2.28
N GLY A 46 16.75 -16.86 1.04
CA GLY A 46 16.18 -18.09 0.50
C GLY A 46 14.66 -18.18 0.59
N ASP A 47 13.99 -17.24 1.27
CA ASP A 47 12.52 -17.24 1.35
C ASP A 47 11.88 -16.96 -0.02
N ASP A 48 10.76 -17.64 -0.30
CA ASP A 48 9.86 -17.36 -1.41
C ASP A 48 8.50 -16.93 -0.83
N VAL A 49 8.12 -15.69 -1.09
CA VAL A 49 6.96 -15.04 -0.50
C VAL A 49 5.93 -14.76 -1.58
N ARG A 50 4.69 -15.20 -1.32
CA ARG A 50 3.53 -14.92 -2.14
C ARG A 50 2.53 -14.07 -1.36
N PHE A 51 2.02 -13.02 -2.00
CA PHE A 51 0.89 -12.25 -1.51
C PHE A 51 -0.18 -12.16 -2.60
N GLU A 52 -1.42 -12.50 -2.26
CA GLU A 52 -2.53 -12.57 -3.19
C GLU A 52 -3.77 -11.90 -2.60
N ILE A 53 -4.50 -11.20 -3.45
CA ILE A 53 -5.83 -10.68 -3.20
C ILE A 53 -6.72 -11.21 -4.32
N ASP A 54 -7.73 -12.01 -3.97
CA ASP A 54 -8.57 -12.78 -4.90
C ASP A 54 -8.98 -12.02 -6.18
N THR A 55 -9.36 -10.75 -6.06
CA THR A 55 -9.86 -9.94 -7.18
C THR A 55 -8.82 -9.01 -7.81
N LEU A 56 -7.64 -8.86 -7.21
CA LEU A 56 -6.57 -7.96 -7.66
C LEU A 56 -5.35 -8.71 -8.22
N GLY A 57 -5.23 -9.99 -7.89
CA GLY A 57 -4.15 -10.87 -8.33
C GLY A 57 -3.06 -11.04 -7.28
N GLU A 58 -1.88 -11.37 -7.76
CA GLU A 58 -0.78 -11.91 -6.95
C GLU A 58 0.55 -11.19 -7.24
N VAL A 59 1.36 -11.07 -6.19
CA VAL A 59 2.78 -10.70 -6.28
C VAL A 59 3.64 -11.76 -5.60
N ARG A 60 4.83 -12.00 -6.14
CA ARG A 60 5.86 -12.88 -5.54
C ARG A 60 7.18 -12.17 -5.36
N LEU A 61 7.90 -12.56 -4.33
CA LEU A 61 9.25 -12.10 -4.04
C LEU A 61 10.11 -13.29 -3.60
N LYS A 62 11.26 -13.48 -4.24
CA LYS A 62 12.30 -14.40 -3.78
C LYS A 62 13.44 -13.61 -3.16
N VAL A 63 13.86 -13.99 -1.96
CA VAL A 63 14.96 -13.33 -1.24
C VAL A 63 16.27 -14.06 -1.56
N GLU A 64 17.20 -13.38 -2.24
CA GLU A 64 18.47 -13.95 -2.70
C GLU A 64 19.67 -13.68 -1.80
#